data_AF-M6W5K7-F1
#
_entry.id   AF-M6W5K7-F1
#
_cell.length_a   1.000
_cell.length_b   1.000
_cell.length_c   1.000
_cell.angle_alpha   90.00
_cell.angle_beta   90.00
_cell.angle_gamma   90.00
#
_symmetry.space_group_name_H-M   'P 1'
#
loop_
_entity.id
_entity.type
_entity.pdbx_description
1 polymer ?
#
loop_
_entity_poly.entity_id
_entity_poly.type
_entity_poly.pdbx_seq_one_letter_code
_entity_poly.pdbx_strand_id
1 'polypeptide(L)'
;MIHQTKYYKILKNGPKLFRLEGKEKSGREYSLVVPTGNFLSQQGDKISGVVFIPETELNRILSYEHSDLKSVFSRFQPEGIEEDLKVLYGGPNFSQESWKNFYNWEPFWKQQIFMRLKPSVLCILLVYMGTEFEQFFQSNSTKRLKSIVSDELYFLNVSGNQKENSPYTENLSLQDFEKAKAEFFQVIEQIRKKRGTN
;
A
#
# COMPACT_ATOMS: atom_id res chain seq x y z
N MET A 1 -12.18 10.27 30.78
CA MET A 1 -11.38 11.50 30.82
C MET A 1 -9.97 11.14 31.27
N ILE A 2 -8.92 11.59 30.58
CA ILE A 2 -7.53 11.18 30.85
C ILE A 2 -6.73 12.30 31.51
N HIS A 3 -6.97 13.54 31.11
CA HIS A 3 -6.24 14.69 31.63
C HIS A 3 -7.14 15.93 31.60
N GLN A 4 -7.00 16.80 32.59
CA GLN A 4 -7.73 18.07 32.65
C GLN A 4 -6.87 19.14 33.31
N THR A 5 -6.86 20.31 32.70
CA THR A 5 -6.28 21.55 33.22
C THR A 5 -7.36 22.64 33.26
N LYS A 6 -7.00 23.83 33.73
CA LYS A 6 -7.85 25.02 33.65
C LYS A 6 -8.19 25.43 32.20
N TYR A 7 -7.35 25.06 31.23
CA TYR A 7 -7.45 25.57 29.85
C TYR A 7 -7.93 24.53 28.86
N TYR A 8 -7.69 23.25 29.12
CA TYR A 8 -8.06 22.16 28.22
C TYR A 8 -8.26 20.84 28.96
N LYS A 9 -8.97 19.92 28.32
CA LYS A 9 -9.16 18.53 28.77
C LYS A 9 -8.97 17.57 27.61
N ILE A 10 -8.47 16.38 27.92
CA ILE A 10 -8.30 15.28 26.98
C ILE A 10 -9.22 14.14 27.40
N LEU A 11 -10.11 13.76 26.48
CA LEU A 11 -11.05 12.65 26.61
C LEU A 11 -10.58 11.48 25.74
N LYS A 12 -10.73 10.25 26.25
CA LYS A 12 -10.51 9.04 25.45
C LYS A 12 -11.81 8.68 24.77
N ASN A 13 -11.82 8.63 23.44
CA ASN A 13 -13.00 8.27 22.65
C ASN A 13 -12.85 6.91 21.96
N GLY A 14 -11.67 6.28 22.06
CA GLY A 14 -11.38 4.95 21.55
C GLY A 14 -9.95 4.52 21.88
N PRO A 15 -9.50 3.34 21.44
CA PRO A 15 -8.15 2.83 21.72
C PRO A 15 -7.03 3.80 21.31
N LYS A 16 -7.16 4.38 20.10
CA LYS A 16 -6.18 5.31 19.50
C LYS A 16 -6.82 6.66 19.10
N LEU A 17 -7.94 7.01 19.73
CA LEU A 17 -8.71 8.22 19.43
C LEU A 17 -8.97 9.02 20.71
N PHE A 18 -8.56 10.28 20.66
CA PHE A 18 -8.72 11.22 21.77
C PHE A 18 -9.48 12.44 21.28
N ARG A 19 -10.09 13.16 22.22
CA ARG A 19 -10.67 14.47 21.97
C ARG A 19 -10.02 15.49 22.88
N LEU A 20 -9.41 16.49 22.27
CA LEU A 20 -8.83 17.64 22.95
C LEU A 20 -9.83 18.78 22.88
N GLU A 21 -10.39 19.13 24.02
CA GLU A 21 -11.34 20.24 24.15
C GLU A 21 -10.72 21.34 25.02
N GLY A 22 -10.92 22.59 24.66
CA GLY A 22 -10.41 23.69 25.46
C GLY A 22 -10.92 25.05 25.02
N LYS A 23 -10.47 26.07 25.75
CA LYS A 23 -10.86 27.46 25.52
C LYS A 23 -9.62 28.32 25.49
N GLU A 24 -9.44 29.06 24.41
CA GLU A 24 -8.38 30.06 24.28
C GLU A 24 -8.62 31.23 25.24
N LYS A 25 -7.56 31.99 25.54
CA LYS A 25 -7.67 33.24 26.32
C LYS A 25 -8.59 34.27 25.66
N SER A 26 -8.75 34.21 24.34
CA SER A 26 -9.68 35.03 23.54
C SER A 26 -11.16 34.68 23.76
N GLY A 27 -11.45 33.56 24.44
CA GLY A 27 -12.80 33.03 24.62
C GLY A 27 -13.23 32.06 23.51
N ARG A 28 -12.43 31.84 22.47
CA ARG A 28 -12.70 30.85 21.42
C ARG A 28 -12.58 29.43 21.96
N GLU A 29 -13.58 28.61 21.72
CA GLU A 29 -13.59 27.21 22.11
C GLU A 29 -13.12 26.34 20.94
N TYR A 30 -12.41 25.25 21.24
CA TYR A 30 -11.97 24.27 20.26
C TYR A 30 -12.29 22.85 20.74
N SER A 31 -12.59 21.98 19.79
CA SER A 31 -12.77 20.54 20.00
C SER A 31 -12.11 19.80 18.84
N LEU A 32 -10.93 19.25 19.10
CA LEU A 32 -10.11 18.58 18.11
C LEU A 32 -10.14 17.07 18.35
N VAL A 33 -10.34 16.32 17.28
CA VAL A 33 -10.15 14.87 17.28
C VAL A 33 -8.66 14.62 17.08
N VAL A 34 -8.05 13.88 18.01
CA VAL A 34 -6.62 13.57 18.04
C VAL A 34 -6.43 12.06 17.88
N PRO A 35 -6.25 11.57 16.64
CA PRO A 35 -5.85 10.20 16.39
C PRO A 35 -4.37 10.01 16.71
N THR A 36 -4.03 8.93 17.43
CA THR A 36 -2.63 8.56 17.77
C THR A 36 -2.13 7.37 16.96
N GLY A 37 -2.91 6.90 15.99
CA GLY A 37 -2.58 5.80 15.10
C GLY A 37 -3.79 5.35 14.31
N ASN A 38 -3.56 4.46 13.35
CA ASN A 38 -4.63 3.84 12.57
C ASN A 38 -5.45 2.92 13.46
N PHE A 39 -6.78 2.97 13.35
CA PHE A 39 -7.63 1.98 13.98
C PHE A 39 -8.95 1.78 13.25
N LEU A 40 -9.53 0.59 13.40
CA LEU A 40 -10.90 0.27 13.01
C LEU A 40 -11.68 -0.22 14.22
N SER A 41 -12.97 0.00 14.19
CA SER A 41 -13.91 -0.45 15.22
C SER A 41 -15.23 -0.81 14.59
N GLN A 42 -15.89 -1.83 15.15
CA GLN A 42 -17.25 -2.17 14.79
C GLN A 42 -18.21 -1.55 15.80
N GLN A 43 -19.20 -0.81 15.29
CA GLN A 43 -20.31 -0.26 16.07
C GLN A 43 -21.62 -0.71 15.44
N GLY A 44 -22.23 -1.74 16.03
CA GLY A 44 -23.37 -2.44 15.42
C GLY A 44 -22.97 -3.05 14.08
N ASP A 45 -23.73 -2.73 13.02
CA ASP A 45 -23.47 -3.23 11.67
C ASP A 45 -22.49 -2.36 10.86
N LYS A 46 -21.92 -1.30 11.47
CA LYS A 46 -21.02 -0.38 10.78
C LYS A 46 -19.57 -0.58 11.26
N ILE A 47 -18.65 -0.68 10.30
CA ILE A 47 -17.21 -0.55 10.55
C ILE A 47 -16.85 0.94 10.39
N SER A 48 -16.21 1.50 11.39
CA SER A 48 -15.76 2.90 11.40
C SER A 48 -14.36 3.00 12.00
N GLY A 49 -13.59 3.98 11.57
CA GLY A 49 -12.22 4.13 12.04
C GLY A 49 -11.52 5.35 11.48
N VAL A 50 -10.24 5.47 11.82
CA VAL A 50 -9.34 6.49 11.29
C VAL A 50 -8.15 5.79 10.67
N VAL A 51 -7.86 6.13 9.41
CA VAL A 51 -6.72 5.60 8.67
C VAL A 51 -5.99 6.75 8.03
N PHE A 52 -4.70 6.86 8.32
CA PHE A 52 -3.80 7.78 7.68
C PHE A 52 -3.30 7.17 6.38
N ILE A 53 -3.66 7.81 5.27
CA ILE A 53 -3.27 7.41 3.92
C ILE A 53 -2.70 8.66 3.22
N PRO A 54 -1.54 8.56 2.57
CA PRO A 54 -1.10 9.58 1.62
C PRO A 54 -2.10 9.71 0.46
N GLU A 55 -2.43 10.93 0.05
CA GLU A 55 -3.43 11.18 -1.01
C GLU A 55 -3.18 10.38 -2.30
N THR A 56 -1.91 10.27 -2.71
CA THR A 56 -1.50 9.47 -3.87
C THR A 56 -1.87 8.00 -3.73
N GLU A 57 -1.73 7.45 -2.52
CA GLU A 57 -2.06 6.07 -2.21
C GLU A 57 -3.57 5.86 -2.10
N LEU A 58 -4.32 6.85 -1.59
CA LEU A 58 -5.79 6.83 -1.61
C LEU A 58 -6.31 6.78 -3.04
N ASN A 59 -5.83 7.67 -3.91
CA ASN A 59 -6.25 7.74 -5.30
C ASN A 59 -5.95 6.43 -6.04
N ARG A 60 -4.81 5.79 -5.74
CA ARG A 60 -4.47 4.47 -6.25
C ARG A 60 -5.41 3.39 -5.73
N ILE A 61 -5.82 3.43 -4.46
CA ILE A 61 -6.79 2.44 -3.93
C ILE A 61 -8.14 2.63 -4.64
N LEU A 62 -8.61 3.87 -4.77
CA LEU A 62 -9.91 4.19 -5.37
C LEU A 62 -10.02 3.88 -6.87
N SER A 63 -8.91 3.66 -7.59
CA SER A 63 -8.95 3.22 -8.99
C SER A 63 -9.37 1.77 -9.18
N TYR A 64 -9.49 0.99 -8.08
CA TYR A 64 -9.92 -0.40 -8.11
C TYR A 64 -11.38 -0.59 -7.71
N GLU A 65 -12.00 -1.62 -8.26
CA GLU A 65 -13.25 -2.15 -7.70
C GLU A 65 -12.95 -2.96 -6.43
N HIS A 66 -13.68 -2.64 -5.37
CA HIS A 66 -13.59 -3.33 -4.09
C HIS A 66 -14.95 -3.93 -3.72
N SER A 67 -14.98 -5.24 -3.49
CA SER A 67 -16.15 -5.95 -2.99
C SER A 67 -16.40 -5.70 -1.51
N ASP A 68 -15.33 -5.40 -0.76
CA ASP A 68 -15.35 -5.27 0.70
C ASP A 68 -14.12 -4.49 1.21
N LEU A 69 -14.14 -4.18 2.50
CA LEU A 69 -13.08 -3.43 3.16
C LEU A 69 -11.79 -4.26 3.33
N LYS A 70 -11.82 -5.61 3.30
CA LYS A 70 -10.58 -6.41 3.27
C LYS A 70 -9.83 -6.18 1.97
N SER A 71 -10.54 -6.12 0.84
CA SER A 71 -9.97 -5.83 -0.48
C SER A 71 -9.27 -4.48 -0.48
N VAL A 72 -9.86 -3.45 0.14
CA VAL A 72 -9.24 -2.12 0.32
C VAL A 72 -7.90 -2.24 1.05
N PHE A 73 -7.87 -2.89 2.23
CA PHE A 73 -6.65 -3.01 3.03
C PHE A 73 -5.64 -4.04 2.51
N SER A 74 -6.01 -4.94 1.61
CA SER A 74 -5.05 -5.84 0.94
C SER A 74 -4.06 -5.08 0.05
N ARG A 75 -4.47 -3.91 -0.44
CA ARG A 75 -3.68 -3.05 -1.33
C ARG A 75 -2.87 -2.01 -0.59
N PHE A 76 -3.27 -1.68 0.63
CA PHE A 76 -2.60 -0.73 1.50
C PHE A 76 -2.69 -1.21 2.94
N GLN A 77 -1.54 -1.41 3.58
CA GLN A 77 -1.41 -1.93 4.94
C GLN A 77 -0.90 -0.80 5.86
N PRO A 78 -1.79 0.09 6.32
CA PRO A 78 -1.43 1.11 7.30
C PRO A 78 -0.93 0.42 8.56
N GLU A 79 0.14 0.97 9.13
CA GLU A 79 0.75 0.42 10.33
C GLU A 79 -0.28 0.30 11.47
N GLY A 80 -0.32 -0.86 12.12
CA GLY A 80 -1.18 -1.13 13.28
C GLY A 80 -2.66 -1.38 12.97
N ILE A 81 -3.06 -1.56 11.70
CA ILE A 81 -4.44 -1.91 11.31
C ILE A 81 -4.72 -3.42 11.35
N GLU A 82 -3.69 -4.26 11.27
CA GLU A 82 -3.82 -5.70 11.05
C GLU A 82 -4.55 -6.40 12.21
N GLU A 83 -4.25 -5.99 13.44
CA GLU A 83 -4.90 -6.50 14.65
C GLU A 83 -6.40 -6.20 14.64
N ASP A 84 -6.78 -4.98 14.24
CA ASP A 84 -8.19 -4.58 14.16
C ASP A 84 -8.91 -5.37 13.07
N LEU A 85 -8.27 -5.60 11.91
CA LEU A 85 -8.84 -6.44 10.86
C LEU A 85 -9.04 -7.89 11.31
N LYS A 86 -8.09 -8.47 12.05
CA LYS A 86 -8.22 -9.83 12.62
C LYS A 86 -9.41 -9.93 13.58
N VAL A 87 -9.62 -8.91 14.40
CA VAL A 87 -10.76 -8.83 15.33
C VAL A 87 -12.08 -8.69 14.56
N LEU A 88 -12.14 -7.80 13.57
CA LEU A 88 -13.35 -7.52 12.79
C LEU A 88 -13.80 -8.71 11.93
N TYR A 89 -12.85 -9.54 11.46
CA TYR A 89 -13.13 -10.60 10.49
C TYR A 89 -12.95 -12.03 11.03
N GLY A 90 -12.82 -12.19 12.35
CA GLY A 90 -13.08 -13.48 13.00
C GLY A 90 -11.89 -14.44 13.18
N GLY A 91 -10.69 -13.94 13.51
CA GLY A 91 -9.67 -14.77 14.17
C GLY A 91 -8.56 -15.35 13.26
N PRO A 92 -7.81 -16.36 13.74
CA PRO A 92 -6.44 -16.71 13.29
C PRO A 92 -6.30 -17.14 11.83
N ASN A 93 -7.42 -17.35 11.12
CA ASN A 93 -7.47 -17.67 9.69
C ASN A 93 -7.69 -16.43 8.80
N PHE A 94 -7.58 -15.22 9.34
CA PHE A 94 -7.53 -14.00 8.53
C PHE A 94 -6.21 -13.98 7.72
N SER A 95 -6.21 -14.64 6.56
CA SER A 95 -5.16 -14.46 5.55
C SER A 95 -5.51 -13.21 4.74
N GLN A 96 -4.93 -12.08 5.12
CA GLN A 96 -4.92 -10.94 4.20
C GLN A 96 -4.06 -11.36 3.01
N GLU A 97 -4.64 -11.46 1.81
CA GLU A 97 -3.86 -11.61 0.58
C GLU A 97 -3.14 -10.29 0.28
N SER A 98 -2.14 -9.97 1.09
CA SER A 98 -1.18 -8.93 0.76
C SER A 98 -0.37 -9.43 -0.42
N TRP A 99 -0.08 -8.53 -1.35
CA TRP A 99 0.92 -8.81 -2.38
C TRP A 99 2.25 -9.21 -1.73
N LYS A 100 2.55 -8.75 -0.52
CA LYS A 100 3.74 -9.15 0.24
C LYS A 100 3.74 -10.60 0.72
N ASN A 101 2.67 -11.37 0.52
CA ASN A 101 2.62 -12.77 0.96
C ASN A 101 3.69 -13.66 0.29
N PHE A 102 4.28 -13.24 -0.82
CA PHE A 102 5.43 -13.92 -1.42
C PHE A 102 6.80 -13.54 -0.81
N TYR A 103 6.86 -12.57 0.10
CA TYR A 103 8.11 -12.16 0.76
C TYR A 103 8.72 -13.26 1.63
N ASN A 104 7.92 -14.24 2.05
CA ASN A 104 8.40 -15.41 2.80
C ASN A 104 8.71 -16.62 1.90
N TRP A 105 8.54 -16.50 0.58
CA TRP A 105 8.86 -17.60 -0.33
C TRP A 105 10.38 -17.83 -0.41
N GLU A 106 10.76 -19.03 -0.85
CA GLU A 106 12.15 -19.37 -1.06
C GLU A 106 12.79 -18.44 -2.11
N PRO A 107 14.08 -18.08 -1.99
CA PRO A 107 14.75 -17.15 -2.91
C PRO A 107 14.59 -17.49 -4.38
N PHE A 108 14.56 -18.79 -4.70
CA PHE A 108 14.27 -19.29 -6.04
C PHE A 108 12.93 -18.76 -6.58
N TRP A 109 11.84 -18.88 -5.81
CA TRP A 109 10.51 -18.45 -6.28
C TRP A 109 10.40 -16.93 -6.38
N LYS A 110 11.05 -16.18 -5.48
CA LYS A 110 11.14 -14.73 -5.57
C LYS A 110 11.85 -14.28 -6.85
N GLN A 111 12.94 -14.94 -7.21
CA GLN A 111 13.64 -14.71 -8.48
C GLN A 111 12.75 -15.07 -9.68
N GLN A 112 11.99 -16.16 -9.59
CA GLN A 112 11.07 -16.58 -10.66
C GLN A 112 9.97 -15.56 -10.93
N ILE A 113 9.52 -14.80 -9.93
CA ILE A 113 8.56 -13.69 -10.13
C ILE A 113 9.17 -12.68 -11.11
N PHE A 114 10.38 -12.20 -10.84
CA PHE A 114 11.02 -11.18 -11.67
C PHE A 114 11.45 -11.68 -13.05
N MET A 115 11.92 -12.91 -13.15
CA MET A 115 12.32 -13.50 -14.44
C MET A 115 11.16 -13.66 -15.42
N ARG A 116 9.92 -13.75 -14.93
CA ARG A 116 8.73 -13.94 -15.76
C ARG A 116 8.08 -12.63 -16.17
N LEU A 117 8.51 -11.52 -15.59
CA LEU A 117 8.01 -10.19 -15.92
C LEU A 117 8.90 -9.56 -16.99
N LYS A 118 8.27 -8.82 -17.90
CA LYS A 118 9.03 -8.03 -18.87
C LYS A 118 9.80 -6.92 -18.14
N PRO A 119 11.01 -6.57 -18.60
CA PRO A 119 11.75 -5.42 -18.09
C PRO A 119 10.92 -4.13 -18.02
N SER A 120 10.17 -3.80 -19.07
CA SER A 120 9.26 -2.66 -19.08
C SER A 120 8.25 -2.69 -17.93
N VAL A 121 7.61 -3.83 -17.70
CA VAL A 121 6.68 -4.03 -16.57
C VAL A 121 7.40 -3.81 -15.24
N LEU A 122 8.62 -4.33 -15.07
CA LEU A 122 9.41 -4.11 -13.85
C LEU A 122 9.75 -2.64 -13.63
N CYS A 123 10.11 -1.90 -14.67
CA CYS A 123 10.38 -0.47 -14.58
C CYS A 123 9.14 0.30 -14.11
N ILE A 124 7.98 -0.01 -14.69
CA ILE A 124 6.69 0.57 -14.28
C ILE A 124 6.41 0.27 -12.80
N LEU A 125 6.53 -0.99 -12.39
CA LEU A 125 6.30 -1.39 -11.00
C LEU A 125 7.29 -0.70 -10.03
N LEU A 126 8.56 -0.55 -10.41
CA LEU A 126 9.58 0.13 -9.60
C LEU A 126 9.26 1.61 -9.40
N VAL A 127 8.75 2.29 -10.43
CA VAL A 127 8.35 3.71 -10.34
C VAL A 127 7.16 3.90 -9.40
N TYR A 128 6.19 2.99 -9.41
CA TYR A 128 4.90 3.18 -8.73
C TYR A 128 4.70 2.41 -7.41
N MET A 129 5.45 1.34 -7.15
CA MET A 129 5.30 0.53 -5.93
C MET A 129 6.20 0.99 -4.77
N GLY A 130 7.04 1.99 -4.99
CA GLY A 130 7.82 2.66 -3.95
C GLY A 130 9.04 1.87 -3.45
N THR A 131 9.67 2.40 -2.41
CA THR A 131 11.01 1.98 -1.93
C THR A 131 11.05 0.54 -1.41
N GLU A 132 9.96 0.04 -0.85
CA GLU A 132 9.91 -1.33 -0.34
C GLU A 132 9.95 -2.37 -1.49
N PHE A 133 9.25 -2.10 -2.60
CA PHE A 133 9.32 -2.95 -3.79
C PHE A 133 10.69 -2.85 -4.46
N GLU A 134 11.29 -1.65 -4.48
CA GLU A 134 12.65 -1.45 -4.96
C GLU A 134 13.67 -2.27 -4.17
N GLN A 135 13.63 -2.22 -2.84
CA GLN A 135 14.49 -3.05 -1.99
C GLN A 135 14.28 -4.54 -2.25
N PHE A 136 13.01 -4.97 -2.38
CA PHE A 136 12.70 -6.35 -2.70
C PHE A 136 13.29 -6.79 -4.05
N PHE A 137 13.17 -5.96 -5.09
CA PHE A 137 13.80 -6.17 -6.40
C PHE A 137 15.32 -6.25 -6.30
N GLN A 138 15.94 -5.33 -5.55
CA GLN A 138 17.39 -5.31 -5.37
C GLN A 138 17.90 -6.56 -4.63
N SER A 139 17.21 -7.02 -3.60
CA SER A 139 17.68 -8.18 -2.83
C SER A 139 17.46 -9.51 -3.54
N ASN A 140 16.52 -9.59 -4.50
CA ASN A 140 16.07 -10.85 -5.07
C ASN A 140 16.20 -10.94 -6.60
N SER A 141 16.87 -9.97 -7.25
CA SER A 141 17.14 -10.01 -8.69
C SER A 141 18.60 -10.32 -9.01
N THR A 142 18.82 -10.95 -10.17
CA THR A 142 20.18 -11.22 -10.67
C THR A 142 20.87 -9.93 -11.12
N LYS A 143 22.21 -9.90 -11.10
CA LYS A 143 22.99 -8.76 -11.61
C LYS A 143 22.62 -8.39 -13.06
N ARG A 144 22.38 -9.40 -13.90
CA ARG A 144 21.96 -9.22 -15.29
C ARG A 144 20.61 -8.53 -15.40
N LEU A 145 19.61 -8.98 -14.64
CA LEU A 145 18.27 -8.37 -14.68
C LEU A 145 18.29 -6.93 -14.18
N LYS A 146 19.06 -6.65 -13.12
CA LYS A 146 19.27 -5.29 -12.63
C LYS A 146 19.86 -4.36 -13.67
N SER A 147 20.86 -4.83 -14.43
CA SER A 147 21.46 -4.05 -15.52
C SER A 147 20.41 -3.70 -16.59
N ILE A 148 19.66 -4.71 -17.06
CA ILE A 148 18.62 -4.52 -18.09
C ILE A 148 17.56 -3.51 -17.64
N VAL A 149 17.06 -3.66 -16.41
CA VAL A 149 16.05 -2.76 -15.84
C VAL A 149 16.61 -1.36 -15.61
N SER A 150 17.89 -1.23 -15.24
CA SER A 150 18.55 0.07 -15.11
C SER A 150 18.68 0.79 -16.44
N ASP A 151 19.05 0.08 -17.50
CA ASP A 151 19.15 0.64 -18.86
C ASP A 151 17.76 1.08 -19.33
N GLU A 152 16.73 0.28 -19.06
CA GLU A 152 15.35 0.58 -19.46
C GLU A 152 14.74 1.74 -18.65
N LEU A 153 15.03 1.85 -17.35
CA LEU A 153 14.70 3.02 -16.53
C LEU A 153 15.43 4.27 -17.03
N TYR A 154 16.68 4.15 -17.46
CA TYR A 154 17.42 5.25 -18.06
C TYR A 154 16.73 5.72 -19.36
N PHE A 155 16.33 4.79 -20.25
CA PHE A 155 15.56 5.15 -21.44
C PHE A 155 14.23 5.78 -21.10
N LEU A 156 13.47 5.26 -20.13
CA LEU A 156 12.22 5.87 -19.67
C LEU A 156 12.42 7.31 -19.17
N ASN A 157 13.52 7.58 -18.46
CA ASN A 157 13.84 8.92 -17.94
C ASN A 157 14.41 9.86 -19.02
N VAL A 158 15.23 9.37 -19.96
CA VAL A 158 15.91 10.18 -20.98
C VAL A 158 15.02 10.42 -22.21
N SER A 159 14.16 9.47 -22.57
CA SER A 159 13.17 9.64 -23.64
C SER A 159 12.08 10.65 -23.32
N GLY A 160 12.02 11.17 -22.09
CA GLY A 160 11.15 12.27 -21.68
C GLY A 160 11.39 13.61 -22.41
N ASN A 161 12.41 13.73 -23.26
CA ASN A 161 12.74 14.99 -23.96
C ASN A 161 13.00 14.87 -25.48
N GLN A 162 12.73 13.75 -26.14
CA GLN A 162 12.87 13.65 -27.61
C GLN A 162 11.59 13.12 -28.26
N LYS A 163 10.68 14.05 -28.58
CA LYS A 163 9.38 13.80 -29.24
C LYS A 163 9.45 13.14 -30.63
N GLU A 164 10.63 12.97 -31.22
CA GLU A 164 10.74 12.54 -32.62
C GLU A 164 11.02 11.04 -32.82
N ASN A 165 11.44 10.29 -31.78
CA ASN A 165 11.95 8.91 -31.96
C ASN A 165 11.19 7.79 -31.23
N SER A 166 10.13 8.09 -30.46
CA SER A 166 9.33 7.04 -29.80
C SER A 166 7.83 7.37 -29.83
N PRO A 167 7.02 6.65 -30.64
CA PRO A 167 5.55 6.82 -30.64
C PRO A 167 4.85 6.24 -29.40
N TYR A 168 5.59 5.82 -28.36
CA TYR A 168 5.04 5.22 -27.13
C TYR A 168 5.57 5.83 -25.82
N THR A 169 6.29 6.95 -25.85
CA THR A 169 6.89 7.59 -24.66
C THR A 169 6.11 8.82 -24.18
N GLU A 170 4.78 8.77 -24.23
CA GLU A 170 3.98 9.71 -23.43
C GLU A 170 3.78 9.10 -22.05
N ASN A 171 4.29 9.79 -21.03
CA ASN A 171 3.89 9.69 -19.62
C ASN A 171 3.36 8.32 -19.21
N LEU A 172 4.23 7.52 -18.61
CA LEU A 172 3.86 6.32 -17.86
C LEU A 172 2.51 6.56 -17.16
N SER A 173 1.45 5.99 -17.72
CA SER A 173 0.10 6.37 -17.33
C SER A 173 -0.32 5.50 -16.15
N LEU A 174 -1.25 5.98 -15.32
CA LEU A 174 -1.87 5.11 -14.31
C LEU A 174 -2.42 3.83 -14.97
N GLN A 175 -2.88 3.89 -16.21
CA GLN A 175 -3.34 2.73 -16.98
C GLN A 175 -2.21 1.73 -17.28
N ASP A 176 -0.99 2.18 -17.55
CA ASP A 176 0.15 1.30 -17.78
C ASP A 176 0.63 0.65 -16.48
N PHE A 177 0.55 1.39 -15.37
CA PHE A 177 0.73 0.81 -14.04
C PHE A 177 -0.31 -0.26 -13.74
N GLU A 178 -1.58 -0.04 -14.05
CA GLU A 178 -2.63 -1.04 -13.83
C GLU A 178 -2.37 -2.33 -14.63
N LYS A 179 -1.97 -2.21 -15.90
CA LYS A 179 -1.60 -3.37 -16.72
C LYS A 179 -0.39 -4.10 -16.16
N ALA A 180 0.67 -3.37 -15.80
CA ALA A 180 1.89 -3.93 -15.22
C ALA A 180 1.60 -4.67 -13.91
N LYS A 181 0.73 -4.11 -13.08
CA LYS A 181 0.28 -4.71 -11.82
C LYS A 181 -0.57 -5.96 -12.05
N ALA A 182 -1.49 -5.95 -13.01
CA ALA A 182 -2.26 -7.14 -13.35
C ALA A 182 -1.35 -8.30 -13.80
N GLU A 183 -0.35 -8.01 -14.64
CA GLU A 183 0.66 -8.98 -15.07
C GLU A 183 1.48 -9.51 -13.88
N PHE A 184 1.88 -8.62 -12.96
CA PHE A 184 2.56 -8.98 -11.72
C PHE A 184 1.79 -10.01 -10.89
N PHE A 185 0.51 -9.73 -10.60
CA PHE A 185 -0.32 -10.66 -9.83
C PHE A 185 -0.59 -11.96 -10.57
N GLN A 186 -0.79 -11.91 -11.88
CA GLN A 186 -0.97 -13.12 -12.68
C GLN A 186 0.25 -14.04 -12.59
N VAL A 187 1.47 -13.48 -12.65
CA VAL A 187 2.71 -14.25 -12.48
C VAL A 187 2.79 -14.87 -11.09
N ILE A 188 2.45 -14.11 -10.04
CA ILE A 188 2.42 -14.62 -8.66
C ILE A 188 1.45 -15.79 -8.53
N GLU A 189 0.23 -15.68 -9.06
CA GLU A 189 -0.76 -16.75 -9.00
C GLU A 189 -0.33 -17.99 -9.78
N GLN A 190 0.29 -17.83 -10.95
CA GLN A 190 0.85 -18.95 -11.69
C GLN A 190 1.94 -19.68 -10.90
N ILE A 191 2.82 -18.93 -10.22
CA ILE A 191 3.86 -19.51 -9.37
C ILE A 191 3.25 -20.17 -8.14
N ARG A 192 2.25 -19.55 -7.51
CA ARG A 192 1.54 -20.11 -6.35
C ARG A 192 0.91 -21.46 -6.69
N LYS A 193 0.21 -21.56 -7.83
CA LYS A 193 -0.33 -22.83 -8.35
C LYS A 193 0.77 -23.86 -8.60
N LYS A 194 1.94 -23.44 -9.10
CA LYS A 194 3.09 -24.32 -9.35
C LYS A 194 3.79 -24.78 -8.07
N ARG A 195 3.80 -23.96 -7.01
CA ARG A 195 4.36 -24.33 -5.70
C ARG A 195 3.53 -25.39 -4.98
N GLY A 196 2.23 -25.46 -5.28
CA GLY A 196 1.27 -26.28 -4.55
C GLY A 196 0.92 -25.64 -3.21
N THR A 197 -0.37 -25.46 -2.95
CA THR A 197 -0.86 -25.22 -1.59
C THR A 197 -0.63 -26.49 -0.78
N ASN A 198 0.35 -26.48 0.12
CA ASN A 198 0.26 -27.28 1.35
C ASN A 198 -0.70 -26.57 2.29
#